data_AF-A0A8H9GP08-F1
#
_entry.id   AF-A0A8H9GP08-F1
#
_cell.length_a   1.000
_cell.length_b   1.000
_cell.length_c   1.000
_cell.angle_alpha   90.00
_cell.angle_beta   90.00
_cell.angle_gamma   90.00
#
_symmetry.space_group_name_H-M   'P 1'
#
loop_
_entity.id
_entity.type
_entity.pdbx_description
1 polymer ?
#
loop_
_entity_poly.entity_id
_entity_poly.type
_entity_poly.pdbx_seq_one_letter_code
_entity_poly.pdbx_strand_id
1 'polypeptide(L)'
;MRDDGFTLIEALVTISVIAIALMSILTLMSGTFNLNQRADSQSQATQLAQLQFDALKRVTPTTMPKNGQEEEDVTFNGREFRVRRSYCVTVAYCTSDQRSVQLDVFQGKTLLFTGETVFTELRVK
;
A
#
# COMPACT_ATOMS: atom_id res chain seq x y z
N MET A 1 -32.80 6.23 -58.46
CA MET A 1 -32.19 6.36 -57.12
C MET A 1 -32.25 4.96 -56.52
N ARG A 2 -31.11 4.30 -56.29
CA ARG A 2 -31.06 3.00 -55.62
C ARG A 2 -31.01 3.32 -54.13
N ASP A 3 -32.07 3.00 -53.42
CA ASP A 3 -32.05 2.95 -51.96
C ASP A 3 -31.32 1.65 -51.59
N ASP A 4 -30.01 1.76 -51.36
CA ASP A 4 -29.23 0.66 -50.79
C ASP A 4 -29.63 0.50 -49.32
N GLY A 5 -30.71 -0.26 -49.10
CA GLY A 5 -31.22 -0.60 -47.79
C GLY A 5 -30.27 -1.54 -47.08
N PHE A 6 -29.82 -1.13 -45.88
CA PHE A 6 -29.01 -1.95 -44.99
C PHE A 6 -29.67 -3.31 -44.76
N THR A 7 -28.95 -4.40 -45.00
CA THR A 7 -29.53 -5.73 -44.80
C THR A 7 -29.58 -6.06 -43.31
N LEU A 8 -30.58 -6.83 -42.87
CA LEU A 8 -30.74 -7.26 -41.47
C LEU A 8 -29.51 -8.05 -40.98
N ILE A 9 -28.87 -8.80 -41.89
CA ILE A 9 -27.62 -9.51 -41.66
C ILE A 9 -26.47 -8.53 -41.43
N GLU A 10 -26.35 -7.48 -42.23
CA GLU A 10 -25.31 -6.46 -42.11
C GLU A 10 -25.40 -5.72 -40.77
N ALA A 11 -26.62 -5.40 -40.32
CA ALA A 11 -26.87 -4.82 -39.00
C ALA A 11 -26.44 -5.76 -37.87
N LEU A 12 -26.75 -7.06 -37.97
CA LEU A 12 -26.33 -8.07 -37.00
C LEU A 12 -24.79 -8.22 -36.96
N VAL A 13 -24.14 -8.17 -38.12
CA VAL A 13 -22.68 -8.24 -38.21
C VAL A 13 -22.03 -7.00 -37.61
N THR A 14 -22.54 -5.80 -37.89
CA THR A 14 -22.00 -4.56 -37.30
C THR A 14 -22.17 -4.55 -35.79
N ILE A 15 -23.33 -4.96 -35.26
CA ILE A 15 -23.54 -5.09 -33.81
C ILE A 15 -22.57 -6.10 -33.20
N SER A 16 -22.32 -7.22 -33.89
CA SER A 16 -21.38 -8.25 -33.43
C SER A 16 -19.95 -7.73 -33.34
N VAL A 17 -19.50 -7.00 -34.37
CA VAL A 17 -18.15 -6.39 -34.39
C VAL A 17 -18.02 -5.33 -33.29
N ILE A 18 -19.05 -4.51 -33.08
CA ILE A 18 -19.07 -3.50 -32.00
C ILE A 18 -19.01 -4.20 -30.64
N ALA A 19 -19.77 -5.28 -30.41
CA ALA A 19 -19.75 -6.01 -29.15
C ALA A 19 -18.36 -6.59 -28.84
N ILE A 20 -17.67 -7.13 -29.84
CA ILE A 20 -16.29 -7.63 -29.69
C ILE A 20 -15.34 -6.48 -29.33
N ALA A 21 -15.47 -5.33 -29.97
CA ALA A 21 -14.67 -4.15 -29.65
C ALA A 21 -14.93 -3.61 -28.23
N LEU A 22 -16.16 -3.66 -27.74
CA LEU A 22 -16.49 -3.22 -26.37
C LEU A 22 -15.91 -4.17 -25.31
N MET A 23 -15.88 -5.48 -25.56
CA MET A 23 -15.28 -6.45 -24.63
C MET A 23 -13.78 -6.24 -24.42
N SER A 24 -13.04 -5.85 -25.47
CA SER A 24 -11.61 -5.57 -25.33
C SER A 24 -11.34 -4.31 -24.49
N ILE A 25 -12.16 -3.26 -24.66
CA ILE A 25 -12.08 -2.04 -23.86
C ILE A 25 -12.36 -2.32 -22.38
N LEU A 26 -13.42 -3.09 -22.08
CA LEU A 26 -13.78 -3.44 -20.70
C LEU A 26 -12.64 -4.16 -19.97
N THR A 27 -11.95 -5.08 -20.67
CA THR A 27 -10.82 -5.82 -20.10
C THR A 27 -9.67 -4.88 -19.71
N LEU A 28 -9.38 -3.88 -20.56
CA LEU A 28 -8.35 -2.87 -20.29
C LEU A 28 -8.72 -1.96 -19.11
N MET A 29 -10.00 -1.57 -19.00
CA MET A 29 -10.50 -0.76 -17.88
C MET A 29 -10.39 -1.52 -16.55
N SER A 30 -10.75 -2.81 -16.51
CA SER A 30 -10.60 -3.64 -15.31
C SER A 30 -9.13 -3.77 -14.86
N GLY A 31 -8.19 -3.91 -15.79
CA GLY A 31 -6.75 -3.93 -15.48
C GLY A 31 -6.29 -2.63 -14.82
N THR A 32 -6.71 -1.48 -15.38
CA THR A 32 -6.36 -0.15 -14.87
C THR A 32 -6.93 0.11 -13.47
N PHE A 33 -8.17 -0.32 -13.22
CA PHE A 33 -8.80 -0.18 -11.91
C PHE A 33 -8.04 -0.94 -10.82
N ASN A 34 -7.59 -2.17 -11.10
CA ASN A 34 -6.80 -2.96 -10.17
C ASN A 34 -5.43 -2.34 -9.85
N LEU A 35 -4.77 -1.77 -10.86
CA LEU A 35 -3.50 -1.06 -10.66
C LEU A 35 -3.67 0.18 -9.78
N ASN A 36 -4.70 0.99 -10.05
CA ASN A 36 -5.01 2.17 -9.25
C ASN A 36 -5.31 1.80 -7.80
N GLN A 37 -6.08 0.72 -7.57
CA GLN A 37 -6.39 0.26 -6.22
C GLN A 37 -5.15 -0.23 -5.46
N ARG A 38 -4.21 -0.89 -6.13
CA ARG A 38 -2.93 -1.31 -5.50
C ARG A 38 -2.06 -0.11 -5.17
N ALA A 39 -1.96 0.85 -6.08
CA ALA A 39 -1.20 2.08 -5.87
C ALA A 39 -1.78 2.91 -4.71
N ASP A 40 -3.12 3.01 -4.64
CA ASP A 40 -3.84 3.62 -3.51
C ASP A 40 -3.49 2.95 -2.18
N SER A 41 -3.61 1.61 -2.09
CA SER A 41 -3.26 0.86 -0.87
C SER A 41 -1.79 1.06 -0.46
N GLN A 42 -0.85 1.07 -1.40
CA GLN A 42 0.57 1.32 -1.11
C GLN A 42 0.83 2.74 -0.63
N SER A 43 0.20 3.74 -1.25
CA SER A 43 0.31 5.13 -0.84
C SER A 43 -0.21 5.33 0.59
N GLN A 44 -1.36 4.75 0.90
CA GLN A 44 -1.93 4.81 2.26
C GLN A 44 -1.06 4.08 3.29
N ALA A 45 -0.52 2.89 2.95
CA ALA A 45 0.39 2.16 3.83
C ALA A 45 1.68 2.95 4.13
N THR A 46 2.21 3.66 3.13
CA THR A 46 3.39 4.51 3.28
C THR A 46 3.09 5.71 4.20
N GLN A 47 1.95 6.38 4.01
CA GLN A 47 1.53 7.49 4.87
C GLN A 47 1.31 7.02 6.32
N LEU A 48 0.69 5.86 6.51
CA LEU A 48 0.51 5.26 7.83
C LEU A 48 1.87 4.96 8.48
N ALA A 49 2.82 4.38 7.75
CA ALA A 49 4.17 4.12 8.27
C ALA A 49 4.88 5.41 8.69
N GLN A 50 4.74 6.50 7.92
CA GLN A 50 5.28 7.80 8.28
C GLN A 50 4.69 8.33 9.60
N LEU A 51 3.36 8.27 9.75
CA LEU A 51 2.69 8.67 11.00
C LEU A 51 3.17 7.83 12.20
N GLN A 52 3.37 6.54 12.01
CA GLN A 52 3.88 5.63 13.04
C GLN A 52 5.32 5.98 13.43
N PHE A 53 6.20 6.25 12.46
CA PHE A 53 7.54 6.75 12.75
C PHE A 53 7.52 8.11 13.46
N ASP A 54 6.64 9.03 13.05
CA ASP A 54 6.50 10.34 13.69
C ASP A 54 5.97 10.24 15.12
N ALA A 55 5.11 9.27 15.42
CA ALA A 55 4.71 8.97 16.79
C ALA A 55 5.90 8.47 17.62
N LEU A 56 6.71 7.57 17.08
CA LEU A 56 7.91 7.04 17.74
C LEU A 56 8.97 8.11 18.02
N LYS A 57 9.05 9.18 17.20
CA LYS A 57 9.95 10.32 17.49
C LYS A 57 9.67 11.01 18.83
N ARG A 58 8.46 10.84 19.38
CA ARG A 58 8.05 11.44 20.67
C ARG A 58 8.38 10.54 21.86
N VAL A 59 8.78 9.30 21.61
CA VAL A 59 9.14 8.32 22.63
C VAL A 59 10.64 8.35 22.85
N THR A 60 11.08 8.29 24.10
CA THR A 60 12.51 8.21 24.42
C THR A 60 13.07 6.87 23.94
N PRO A 61 14.13 6.83 23.11
CA PRO A 61 14.66 5.57 22.58
C PRO A 61 15.07 4.57 23.66
N THR A 62 15.53 5.04 24.82
CA THR A 62 15.94 4.18 25.93
C THR A 62 14.80 3.35 26.53
N THR A 63 13.55 3.82 26.39
CA THR A 63 12.35 3.11 26.87
C THR A 63 11.79 2.12 25.85
N MET A 64 12.24 2.17 24.59
CA MET A 64 11.80 1.21 23.58
C MET A 64 12.47 -0.16 23.80
N PRO A 65 11.80 -1.26 23.42
CA PRO A 65 12.37 -2.61 23.51
C PRO A 65 13.71 -2.73 22.78
N LYS A 66 14.60 -3.60 23.31
CA LYS A 66 15.91 -3.91 22.69
C LYS A 66 15.87 -5.08 21.72
N ASN A 67 14.72 -5.73 21.60
CA ASN A 67 14.44 -6.85 20.70
C ASN A 67 12.93 -7.07 20.66
N GLY A 68 12.52 -8.01 19.82
CA GLY A 68 11.12 -8.44 19.74
C GLY A 68 10.31 -7.64 18.73
N GLN A 69 9.03 -7.99 18.68
CA GLN A 69 8.07 -7.44 17.75
C GLN A 69 6.78 -7.08 18.47
N GLU A 70 6.18 -5.98 18.04
CA GLU A 70 4.85 -5.55 18.46
C GLU A 70 3.98 -5.43 17.22
N GLU A 71 2.75 -5.93 17.30
CA GLU A 71 1.77 -5.82 16.22
C GLU A 71 0.55 -5.04 16.71
N GLU A 72 -0.01 -4.24 15.82
CA GLU A 72 -1.19 -3.42 16.07
C GLU A 72 -2.04 -3.35 14.80
N ASP A 73 -3.33 -3.65 14.91
CA ASP A 73 -4.29 -3.42 13.84
C ASP A 73 -4.79 -1.96 13.91
N VAL A 74 -4.68 -1.23 12.81
CA VAL A 74 -4.98 0.21 12.70
C VAL A 74 -5.90 0.46 11.52
N THR A 75 -6.99 1.18 11.77
CA THR A 75 -7.87 1.68 10.70
C THR A 75 -7.39 3.04 10.22
N PHE A 76 -7.05 3.14 8.94
CA PHE A 76 -6.60 4.38 8.30
C PHE A 76 -7.40 4.62 7.01
N ASN A 77 -8.01 5.81 6.89
CA ASN A 77 -8.88 6.18 5.76
C ASN A 77 -9.96 5.13 5.42
N GLY A 78 -10.54 4.49 6.44
CA GLY A 78 -11.60 3.49 6.29
C GLY A 78 -11.12 2.10 5.86
N ARG A 79 -9.81 1.85 5.80
CA ARG A 79 -9.22 0.53 5.55
C ARG A 79 -8.47 0.05 6.79
N GLU A 80 -8.53 -1.25 7.03
CA GLU A 80 -7.79 -1.90 8.10
C GLU A 80 -6.39 -2.31 7.62
N PHE A 81 -5.39 -1.97 8.40
CA PHE A 81 -4.00 -2.36 8.20
C PHE A 81 -3.45 -2.99 9.47
N ARG A 82 -2.48 -3.88 9.33
CA ARG A 82 -1.67 -4.34 10.46
C ARG A 82 -0.30 -3.72 10.38
N VAL A 83 0.11 -3.05 11.45
CA VAL A 83 1.45 -2.50 11.60
C VAL A 83 2.23 -3.42 12.50
N ARG A 84 3.40 -3.88 12.05
CA ARG A 84 4.35 -4.63 12.86
C ARG A 84 5.61 -3.82 13.06
N ARG A 85 5.97 -3.60 14.31
CA ARG A 85 7.19 -2.91 14.74
C ARG A 85 8.17 -3.95 15.21
N SER A 86 9.32 -4.05 14.56
CA SER A 86 10.42 -4.91 14.99
C SER A 86 11.55 -4.05 15.54
N TYR A 87 11.98 -4.33 16.77
CA TYR A 87 13.02 -3.57 17.43
C TYR A 87 14.36 -4.27 17.27
N CYS A 88 15.39 -3.48 16.95
CA CYS A 88 16.78 -3.91 16.89
C CYS A 88 17.04 -5.06 15.91
N VAL A 89 16.38 -5.04 14.75
CA VAL A 89 16.65 -5.96 13.64
C VAL A 89 18.12 -5.84 13.23
N THR A 90 18.61 -4.60 13.09
CA THR A 90 20.03 -4.31 12.94
C THR A 90 20.67 -4.03 14.29
N VAL A 91 21.19 -5.08 14.94
CA VAL A 91 21.75 -5.03 16.31
C VAL A 91 22.85 -3.96 16.48
N ALA A 92 23.63 -3.70 15.42
CA ALA A 92 24.70 -2.70 15.43
C ALA A 92 24.20 -1.27 15.73
N TYR A 93 22.92 -0.99 15.48
CA TYR A 93 22.29 0.32 15.73
C TYR A 93 21.46 0.36 17.02
N CYS A 94 21.65 -0.61 17.92
CA CYS A 94 20.97 -0.68 19.21
C CYS A 94 21.95 -0.57 20.37
N THR A 95 22.32 0.65 20.71
CA THR A 95 23.22 1.00 21.83
C THR A 95 22.41 1.38 23.08
N SER A 96 23.05 1.98 24.09
CA SER A 96 22.34 2.49 25.26
C SER A 96 21.28 3.55 24.94
N ASP A 97 21.54 4.38 23.93
CA ASP A 97 20.85 5.62 23.57
C ASP A 97 20.24 5.60 22.15
N GLN A 98 20.38 4.48 21.44
CA GLN A 98 19.90 4.31 20.06
C GLN A 98 19.04 3.06 19.92
N ARG A 99 18.05 3.12 19.03
CA ARG A 99 17.16 1.99 18.70
C ARG A 99 16.88 1.96 17.20
N SER A 100 17.30 0.89 16.53
CA SER A 100 16.76 0.54 15.21
C SER A 100 15.32 0.02 15.36
N VAL A 101 14.43 0.54 14.54
CA VAL A 101 13.03 0.11 14.44
C VAL A 101 12.69 -0.09 12.99
N GLN A 102 12.24 -1.30 12.66
CA GLN A 102 11.63 -1.62 11.37
C GLN A 102 10.11 -1.60 11.51
N LEU A 103 9.42 -0.93 10.60
CA LEU A 103 7.97 -0.95 10.46
C LEU A 103 7.59 -1.69 9.19
N ASP A 104 6.77 -2.72 9.35
CA ASP A 104 6.10 -3.40 8.26
C ASP A 104 4.60 -3.08 8.31
N VAL A 105 4.01 -2.69 7.18
CA VAL A 105 2.58 -2.41 7.07
C VAL A 105 1.93 -3.40 6.12
N PHE A 106 0.95 -4.13 6.64
CA PHE A 106 0.21 -5.18 5.94
C PHE A 106 -1.23 -4.78 5.70
N GLN A 107 -1.81 -5.30 4.62
CA GLN A 107 -3.24 -5.38 4.43
C GLN A 107 -3.62 -6.87 4.29
N GLY A 108 -4.29 -7.41 5.29
CA GLY A 108 -4.49 -8.86 5.42
C GLY A 108 -3.17 -9.61 5.59
N LYS A 109 -2.76 -10.37 4.57
CA LYS A 109 -1.48 -11.12 4.54
C LYS A 109 -0.41 -10.46 3.63
N THR A 110 -0.78 -9.40 2.92
CA THR A 110 0.08 -8.77 1.94
C THR A 110 0.89 -7.66 2.59
N LEU A 111 2.22 -7.74 2.52
CA LEU A 111 3.12 -6.64 2.89
C LEU A 111 3.00 -5.55 1.83
N LEU A 112 2.61 -4.35 2.24
CA LEU A 112 2.47 -3.20 1.34
C LEU A 112 3.64 -2.24 1.44
N PHE A 113 4.24 -2.12 2.63
CA PHE A 113 5.37 -1.23 2.88
C PHE A 113 6.27 -1.80 3.97
N THR A 114 7.59 -1.60 3.81
CA THR A 114 8.58 -1.82 4.87
C THR A 114 9.51 -0.62 4.93
N GLY A 115 9.87 -0.20 6.14
CA GLY A 115 10.84 0.87 6.36
C GLY A 115 11.61 0.63 7.64
N GLU A 116 12.86 1.07 7.69
CA GLU A 116 13.71 1.00 8.87
C GLU A 116 14.26 2.40 9.18
N THR A 117 14.34 2.71 10.48
CA THR A 117 14.98 3.93 10.96
C THR A 117 15.68 3.68 12.29
N VAL A 118 16.60 4.57 12.66
CA VAL A 118 17.28 4.56 13.95
C VAL A 118 16.89 5.81 14.73
N PHE A 119 16.34 5.61 15.92
CA PHE A 119 16.02 6.69 16.85
C PHE A 119 17.16 6.85 17.86
N THR A 120 17.61 8.09 18.06
CA THR A 120 18.72 8.43 18.95
C THR A 120 18.29 9.48 19.97
N GLU A 121 18.66 9.31 21.23
CA GLU A 121 18.46 10.35 22.25
C GLU A 121 19.55 11.43 22.15
N LEU A 122 19.14 12.69 21.94
CA LEU A 122 20.07 13.82 21.93
C LEU A 122 20.39 14.24 23.37
N ARG A 123 21.63 14.02 23.80
CA ARG A 123 22.13 14.62 25.04
C ARG A 123 22.46 16.08 24.79
N VAL A 124 21.54 16.97 25.12
CA VAL A 124 21.84 18.41 25.18
C VAL A 124 22.73 18.63 26.41
N LYS A 125 23.94 19.13 26.19
CA LYS A 125 24.89 19.50 27.24
C LYS A 125 24.56 20.85 27.84
#